data_AF-A0ABC9C9T5-F1
#
_entry.id   AF-A0ABC9C9T5-F1
#
_cell.length_a   1.000
_cell.length_b   1.000
_cell.length_c   1.000
_cell.angle_alpha   90.00
_cell.angle_beta   90.00
_cell.angle_gamma   90.00
#
_symmetry.space_group_name_H-M   'P 1'
#
loop_
_entity.id
_entity.type
_entity.pdbx_description
1 polymer ?
#
loop_
_entity_poly.entity_id
_entity_poly.type
_entity_poly.pdbx_seq_one_letter_code
_entity_poly.pdbx_strand_id
1 'polypeptide(L)'
;MIYTAIDTFYLTDEQLRDSPSRKDGIDEATETALRVYGCDLIQESGILLRLPQAVMVTAQVLFHRFYCKKSFVRFSAKRVAASCVWLAGKLEESRREPKHIIFVFHRMEYRRENLPIEYLDVSSQKYSELTHDLIRTERHLLKEIGFICHVEHPHKFISNYLVTLEAPDLTQEAWNLANDSLRTTLCVRFKSEVIACGVVYAASRRRGISLPEDPPWWTVFDADEAGIQEVCRVLAHLYSLPKLQCISVHRDNGSFTIRTTPDPQASKGSPGGAIASDKGTPVPSSSSQEKDSVTKAAPDKVKEKSDDEGKPLPAELNGKQDPTVNLKNEKLESVVDRCWERERERSRGRDRDGRSRDSDRDSRCRDSDHERDRRRRSRERSSEKRSQSFALVTVSLS
;
A
#
# COMPACT_ATOMS: atom_id res chain seq x y z
N MET A 1 -32.46 6.60 -8.88
CA MET A 1 -32.05 6.28 -7.50
C MET A 1 -30.72 5.55 -7.60
N ILE A 2 -29.61 6.22 -7.29
CA ILE A 2 -28.31 5.55 -7.17
C ILE A 2 -28.32 4.92 -5.78
N TYR A 3 -28.16 3.60 -5.68
CA TYR A 3 -27.84 2.98 -4.40
C TYR A 3 -26.43 3.44 -4.04
N THR A 4 -26.30 4.35 -3.08
CA THR A 4 -25.08 4.46 -2.30
C THR A 4 -24.88 3.11 -1.62
N ALA A 5 -23.92 2.33 -2.12
CA ALA A 5 -23.60 1.03 -1.53
C ALA A 5 -23.07 1.30 -0.13
N ILE A 6 -23.91 1.07 0.89
CA ILE A 6 -23.61 1.41 2.29
C ILE A 6 -22.36 0.64 2.69
N ASP A 7 -21.22 1.34 2.73
CA ASP A 7 -19.94 0.75 3.09
C ASP A 7 -20.00 0.39 4.58
N THR A 8 -20.32 -0.87 4.85
CA THR A 8 -20.57 -1.36 6.21
C THR A 8 -19.30 -1.91 6.85
N PHE A 9 -18.13 -1.69 6.25
CA PHE A 9 -16.84 -2.18 6.74
C PHE A 9 -16.17 -1.17 7.69
N TYR A 10 -16.84 -0.93 8.83
CA TYR A 10 -16.27 -0.23 9.97
C TYR A 10 -16.22 -1.16 11.19
N LEU A 11 -15.13 -1.08 11.95
CA LEU A 11 -14.79 -1.98 13.05
C LEU A 11 -14.48 -1.17 14.31
N THR A 12 -14.86 -1.72 15.47
CA THR A 12 -14.49 -1.13 16.76
C THR A 12 -13.03 -1.43 17.12
N ASP A 13 -12.45 -0.62 18.01
CA ASP A 13 -11.09 -0.83 18.49
C ASP A 13 -10.92 -2.17 19.22
N GLU A 14 -11.99 -2.68 19.85
CA GLU A 14 -12.02 -4.01 20.46
C GLU A 14 -11.88 -5.10 19.40
N GLN A 15 -12.61 -4.99 18.27
CA GLN A 15 -12.54 -5.93 17.15
C GLN A 15 -11.17 -5.89 16.44
N LEU A 16 -10.52 -4.73 16.41
CA LEU A 16 -9.16 -4.59 15.87
C LEU A 16 -8.08 -5.13 16.81
N ARG A 17 -8.27 -5.00 18.14
CA ARG A 17 -7.39 -5.62 19.14
C ARG A 17 -7.50 -7.15 19.16
N ASP A 18 -8.70 -7.69 18.94
CA ASP A 18 -8.98 -9.13 18.85
C ASP A 18 -8.73 -9.71 17.43
N SER A 19 -7.68 -9.21 16.77
CA SER A 19 -7.38 -9.48 15.35
C SER A 19 -7.13 -10.97 15.05
N PRO A 20 -7.45 -11.46 13.84
CA PRO A 20 -7.08 -12.83 13.43
C PRO A 20 -5.58 -13.09 13.47
N SER A 21 -4.74 -12.07 13.28
CA SER A 21 -3.27 -12.20 13.37
C SER A 21 -2.82 -12.34 14.84
N ARG A 22 -3.49 -11.66 15.77
CA ARG A 22 -3.25 -11.79 17.23
C ARG A 22 -3.56 -13.22 17.70
N LYS A 23 -4.66 -13.79 17.22
CA LYS A 23 -5.08 -15.18 17.49
C LYS A 23 -4.11 -16.23 16.95
N ASP A 24 -3.46 -15.95 15.81
CA ASP A 24 -2.38 -16.77 15.26
C ASP A 24 -0.99 -16.47 15.89
N GLY A 25 -0.93 -15.59 16.91
CA GLY A 25 0.28 -15.34 17.72
C GLY A 25 1.16 -14.16 17.31
N ILE A 26 0.70 -13.25 16.46
CA ILE A 26 1.46 -12.04 16.07
C ILE A 26 1.26 -10.91 17.10
N ASP A 27 2.36 -10.26 17.49
CA ASP A 27 2.40 -9.19 18.49
C ASP A 27 1.94 -7.81 17.99
N GLU A 28 1.65 -6.94 18.97
CA GLU A 28 1.59 -5.47 18.91
C GLU A 28 2.10 -4.86 17.59
N ALA A 29 3.41 -4.59 17.60
CA ALA A 29 4.12 -3.80 16.62
C ALA A 29 4.35 -4.55 15.31
N THR A 30 4.54 -5.88 15.35
CA THR A 30 4.77 -6.67 14.13
C THR A 30 3.55 -6.65 13.20
N GLU A 31 2.32 -6.71 13.72
CA GLU A 31 1.15 -6.60 12.83
C GLU A 31 1.07 -5.20 12.18
N THR A 32 1.35 -4.14 12.95
CA THR A 32 1.38 -2.76 12.45
C THR A 32 2.48 -2.58 11.41
N ALA A 33 3.67 -3.13 11.64
CA ALA A 33 4.78 -3.11 10.69
C ALA A 33 4.45 -3.86 9.39
N LEU A 34 3.79 -5.03 9.48
CA LEU A 34 3.31 -5.79 8.31
C LEU A 34 2.22 -5.05 7.53
N ARG A 35 1.33 -4.33 8.22
CA ARG A 35 0.31 -3.46 7.61
C ARG A 35 0.95 -2.31 6.83
N VAL A 36 1.88 -1.56 7.45
CA VAL A 36 2.59 -0.45 6.79
C VAL A 36 3.45 -0.98 5.63
N TYR A 37 4.19 -2.07 5.82
CA TYR A 37 4.99 -2.72 4.76
C TYR A 37 4.13 -3.12 3.55
N GLY A 38 2.93 -3.67 3.78
CA GLY A 38 1.97 -3.96 2.72
C GLY A 38 1.51 -2.71 1.96
N CYS A 39 1.21 -1.63 2.67
CA CYS A 39 0.82 -0.35 2.07
C CYS A 39 1.97 0.29 1.27
N ASP A 40 3.21 0.14 1.74
CA ASP A 40 4.43 0.61 1.07
C ASP A 40 4.73 -0.21 -0.20
N LEU A 41 4.50 -1.53 -0.19
CA LEU A 41 4.54 -2.36 -1.40
C LEU A 41 3.48 -1.92 -2.42
N ILE A 42 2.24 -1.66 -1.97
CA ILE A 42 1.17 -1.18 -2.84
C ILE A 42 1.59 0.13 -3.51
N GLN A 43 2.01 1.13 -2.74
CA GLN A 43 2.40 2.45 -3.26
C GLN A 43 3.63 2.38 -4.20
N GLU A 44 4.68 1.62 -3.86
CA GLU A 44 5.85 1.43 -4.73
C GLU A 44 5.46 0.76 -6.05
N SER A 45 4.63 -0.30 -5.99
CA SER A 45 4.17 -0.99 -7.19
C SER A 45 3.32 -0.09 -8.10
N GLY A 46 2.49 0.78 -7.51
CA GLY A 46 1.65 1.74 -8.24
C GLY A 46 2.45 2.73 -9.06
N ILE A 47 3.51 3.29 -8.47
CA ILE A 47 4.43 4.22 -9.12
C ILE A 47 5.13 3.50 -10.30
N LEU A 48 5.63 2.28 -10.08
CA LEU A 48 6.29 1.47 -11.11
C LEU A 48 5.33 1.06 -12.25
N LEU A 49 4.06 0.77 -11.93
CA LEU A 49 2.99 0.44 -12.87
C LEU A 49 2.33 1.66 -13.52
N ARG A 50 2.74 2.89 -13.15
CA ARG A 50 2.16 4.18 -13.57
C ARG A 50 0.64 4.19 -13.42
N LEU A 51 0.15 3.77 -12.27
CA LEU A 51 -1.27 3.75 -11.90
C LEU A 51 -1.67 5.06 -11.22
N PRO A 52 -2.92 5.54 -11.36
CA PRO A 52 -3.40 6.73 -10.67
C PRO A 52 -3.54 6.48 -9.16
N GLN A 53 -3.41 7.54 -8.35
CA GLN A 53 -3.41 7.39 -6.88
C GLN A 53 -4.70 6.76 -6.34
N ALA A 54 -5.85 6.98 -7.00
CA ALA A 54 -7.12 6.31 -6.70
C ALA A 54 -6.99 4.77 -6.59
N VAL A 55 -6.19 4.14 -7.46
CA VAL A 55 -5.94 2.69 -7.41
C VAL A 55 -5.13 2.30 -6.17
N MET A 56 -4.23 3.16 -5.69
CA MET A 56 -3.47 2.91 -4.46
C MET A 56 -4.35 3.03 -3.22
N VAL A 57 -5.20 4.06 -3.17
CA VAL A 57 -6.18 4.23 -2.09
C VAL A 57 -7.09 3.00 -2.00
N THR A 58 -7.74 2.61 -3.10
CA THR A 58 -8.61 1.43 -3.14
C THR A 58 -7.84 0.14 -2.81
N ALA A 59 -6.61 -0.04 -3.30
CA ALA A 59 -5.80 -1.21 -2.98
C ALA A 59 -5.40 -1.27 -1.48
N GLN A 60 -5.01 -0.15 -0.87
CA GLN A 60 -4.62 -0.08 0.55
C GLN A 60 -5.83 -0.32 1.47
N VAL A 61 -7.01 0.22 1.15
CA VAL A 61 -8.23 -0.06 1.93
C VAL A 61 -8.64 -1.54 1.80
N LEU A 62 -8.64 -2.10 0.59
CA LEU A 62 -8.91 -3.53 0.38
C LEU A 62 -7.94 -4.44 1.15
N PHE A 63 -6.65 -4.06 1.19
CA PHE A 63 -5.61 -4.75 1.95
C PHE A 63 -5.89 -4.71 3.46
N HIS A 64 -6.19 -3.54 4.03
CA HIS A 64 -6.56 -3.43 5.45
C HIS A 64 -7.83 -4.22 5.78
N ARG A 65 -8.88 -4.14 4.95
CA ARG A 65 -10.13 -4.91 5.11
C ARG A 65 -9.86 -6.41 5.13
N PHE A 66 -9.02 -6.92 4.22
CA PHE A 66 -8.64 -8.33 4.21
C PHE A 66 -7.99 -8.78 5.52
N TYR A 67 -6.98 -8.03 6.01
CA TYR A 67 -6.28 -8.38 7.24
C TYR A 67 -7.06 -8.09 8.54
N CYS A 68 -8.26 -7.53 8.46
CA CYS A 68 -9.19 -7.56 9.61
C CYS A 68 -9.95 -8.89 9.72
N LYS A 69 -10.03 -9.67 8.63
CA LYS A 69 -10.72 -10.97 8.55
C LYS A 69 -9.78 -12.17 8.36
N LYS A 70 -8.50 -11.94 8.11
CA LYS A 70 -7.45 -12.96 7.89
C LYS A 70 -6.12 -12.55 8.50
N SER A 71 -5.28 -13.55 8.75
CA SER A 71 -4.00 -13.45 9.44
C SER A 71 -2.81 -13.38 8.48
N PHE A 72 -1.80 -12.58 8.83
CA PHE A 72 -0.52 -12.52 8.12
C PHE A 72 0.31 -13.81 8.19
N VAL A 73 0.09 -14.67 9.18
CA VAL A 73 0.72 -16.01 9.20
C VAL A 73 0.23 -16.82 8.00
N ARG A 74 -1.08 -16.78 7.75
CA ARG A 74 -1.78 -17.62 6.77
C ARG A 74 -1.73 -17.06 5.34
N PHE A 75 -1.62 -15.74 5.19
CA PHE A 75 -1.55 -15.07 3.90
C PHE A 75 -0.35 -14.11 3.86
N SER A 76 0.54 -14.30 2.89
CA SER A 76 1.69 -13.43 2.69
C SER A 76 1.27 -12.01 2.30
N ALA A 77 1.79 -11.00 3.02
CA ALA A 77 1.58 -9.59 2.71
C ALA A 77 1.92 -9.26 1.25
N LYS A 78 3.01 -9.82 0.70
CA LYS A 78 3.41 -9.64 -0.70
C LYS A 78 2.36 -10.16 -1.69
N ARG A 79 1.87 -11.40 -1.48
CA ARG A 79 0.88 -12.04 -2.37
C ARG A 79 -0.47 -11.29 -2.33
N VAL A 80 -0.92 -10.88 -1.14
CA VAL A 80 -2.16 -10.10 -0.99
C VAL A 80 -2.03 -8.70 -1.56
N ALA A 81 -0.93 -7.98 -1.33
CA ALA A 81 -0.69 -6.65 -1.91
C ALA A 81 -0.75 -6.68 -3.45
N ALA A 82 -0.14 -7.68 -4.09
CA ALA A 82 -0.20 -7.85 -5.55
C ALA A 82 -1.64 -8.06 -6.05
N SER A 83 -2.43 -8.91 -5.38
CA SER A 83 -3.86 -9.10 -5.70
C SER A 83 -4.72 -7.86 -5.40
N CYS A 84 -4.43 -7.09 -4.36
CA CYS A 84 -5.13 -5.83 -4.06
C CYS A 84 -4.91 -4.80 -5.16
N VAL A 85 -3.67 -4.62 -5.64
CA VAL A 85 -3.34 -3.72 -6.77
C VAL A 85 -4.01 -4.18 -8.06
N TRP A 86 -3.97 -5.49 -8.34
CA TRP A 86 -4.59 -6.06 -9.54
C TRP A 86 -6.12 -5.96 -9.53
N LEU A 87 -6.76 -6.14 -8.37
CA LEU A 87 -8.21 -5.97 -8.20
C LEU A 87 -8.61 -4.49 -8.25
N ALA A 88 -7.91 -3.60 -7.53
CA ALA A 88 -8.18 -2.16 -7.56
C ALA A 88 -8.03 -1.58 -8.97
N GLY A 89 -7.04 -2.03 -9.75
CA GLY A 89 -6.90 -1.68 -11.17
C GLY A 89 -8.09 -2.11 -12.04
N LYS A 90 -8.91 -3.06 -11.62
CA LYS A 90 -10.18 -3.43 -12.28
C LYS A 90 -11.39 -2.64 -11.76
N LEU A 91 -11.36 -2.18 -10.52
CA LEU A 91 -12.42 -1.37 -9.91
C LEU A 91 -12.37 0.09 -10.40
N GLU A 92 -11.17 0.68 -10.46
CA GLU A 92 -10.93 2.06 -10.93
C GLU A 92 -10.74 2.16 -12.46
N GLU A 93 -11.19 1.14 -13.20
CA GLU A 93 -11.03 0.94 -14.66
C GLU A 93 -9.62 1.15 -15.25
N SER A 94 -8.60 1.17 -14.39
CA SER A 94 -7.19 1.42 -14.72
C SER A 94 -6.45 0.10 -14.96
N ARG A 95 -7.02 -0.77 -15.78
CA ARG A 95 -6.68 -2.20 -15.86
C ARG A 95 -5.22 -2.44 -16.29
N ARG A 96 -4.57 -3.43 -15.67
CA ARG A 96 -3.21 -3.90 -15.99
C ARG A 96 -3.20 -5.41 -16.17
N GLU A 97 -2.45 -5.89 -17.15
CA GLU A 97 -2.23 -7.32 -17.36
C GLU A 97 -1.49 -7.96 -16.17
N PRO A 98 -1.83 -9.20 -15.76
CA PRO A 98 -1.16 -9.92 -14.67
C PRO A 98 0.37 -9.94 -14.79
N LYS A 99 0.91 -10.10 -16.01
CA LYS A 99 2.36 -10.16 -16.27
C LYS A 99 3.10 -8.94 -15.71
N HIS A 100 2.53 -7.74 -15.85
CA HIS A 100 3.14 -6.51 -15.37
C HIS A 100 3.12 -6.42 -13.84
N ILE A 101 2.02 -6.85 -13.21
CA ILE A 101 1.93 -6.93 -11.73
C ILE A 101 3.01 -7.88 -11.20
N ILE A 102 3.09 -9.09 -11.76
CA ILE A 102 4.02 -10.13 -11.32
C ILE A 102 5.47 -9.67 -11.50
N PHE A 103 5.84 -9.10 -12.65
CA PHE A 103 7.19 -8.59 -12.88
C PHE A 103 7.57 -7.43 -11.94
N VAL A 104 6.65 -6.51 -11.64
CA VAL A 104 6.91 -5.41 -10.72
C VAL A 104 7.11 -5.93 -9.30
N PHE A 105 6.24 -6.80 -8.78
CA PHE A 105 6.39 -7.37 -7.44
C PHE A 105 7.63 -8.26 -7.32
N HIS A 106 7.96 -9.07 -8.34
CA HIS A 106 9.20 -9.86 -8.38
C HIS A 106 10.45 -8.97 -8.36
N ARG A 107 10.48 -7.90 -9.18
CA ARG A 107 11.60 -6.94 -9.17
C ARG A 107 11.74 -6.21 -7.84
N MET A 108 10.62 -5.85 -7.20
CA MET A 108 10.62 -5.16 -5.90
C MET A 108 11.13 -6.05 -4.76
N GLU A 109 10.84 -7.35 -4.79
CA GLU A 109 11.36 -8.34 -3.84
C GLU A 109 12.88 -8.41 -3.88
N TYR A 110 13.46 -8.71 -5.05
CA TYR A 110 14.92 -8.78 -5.22
C TYR A 110 15.59 -7.43 -4.87
N ARG A 111 14.95 -6.30 -5.19
CA ARG A 111 15.43 -4.94 -4.81
C ARG A 111 15.44 -4.72 -3.29
N ARG A 112 14.49 -5.28 -2.55
CA ARG A 112 14.36 -5.10 -1.08
C ARG A 112 15.23 -6.10 -0.30
N GLU A 113 15.53 -7.25 -0.89
CA GLU A 113 16.40 -8.29 -0.32
C GLU A 113 17.89 -8.12 -0.75
N ASN A 114 18.19 -7.12 -1.58
CA ASN A 114 19.51 -6.85 -2.18
C ASN A 114 20.06 -8.03 -3.02
N LEU A 115 19.17 -8.83 -3.60
CA LEU A 115 19.52 -9.95 -4.46
C LEU A 115 19.88 -9.49 -5.89
N PRO A 116 20.78 -10.20 -6.60
CA PRO A 116 21.09 -9.91 -8.00
C PRO A 116 19.83 -10.08 -8.86
N ILE A 117 19.54 -9.09 -9.71
CA ILE A 117 18.28 -9.01 -10.45
C ILE A 117 18.13 -10.18 -11.43
N GLU A 118 17.32 -11.16 -11.06
CA GLU A 118 16.88 -12.26 -11.91
C GLU A 118 15.68 -11.81 -12.77
N TYR A 119 15.73 -12.11 -14.08
CA TYR A 119 14.61 -11.86 -14.99
C TYR A 119 13.68 -13.07 -14.99
N LEU A 120 12.44 -12.87 -14.55
CA LEU A 120 11.41 -13.91 -14.58
C LEU A 120 10.97 -14.17 -16.02
N ASP A 121 11.27 -15.35 -16.55
CA ASP A 121 10.79 -15.79 -17.86
C ASP A 121 9.29 -16.14 -17.83
N VAL A 122 8.57 -15.77 -18.89
CA VAL A 122 7.13 -16.03 -19.09
C VAL A 122 6.85 -17.51 -19.35
N SER A 123 7.78 -18.26 -19.96
CA SER A 123 7.60 -19.72 -20.17
C SER A 123 7.93 -20.56 -18.92
N SER A 124 8.50 -19.94 -17.88
CA SER A 124 8.90 -20.64 -16.65
C SER A 124 7.70 -21.10 -15.81
N GLN A 125 7.88 -22.25 -15.15
CA GLN A 125 6.93 -22.76 -14.16
C GLN A 125 6.70 -21.75 -13.03
N LYS A 126 7.76 -21.06 -12.58
CA LYS A 126 7.74 -19.98 -11.56
C LYS A 126 6.76 -18.86 -11.93
N TYR A 127 6.72 -18.43 -13.19
CA TYR A 127 5.76 -17.43 -13.67
C TYR A 127 4.31 -17.96 -13.68
N SER A 128 4.12 -19.22 -14.09
CA SER A 128 2.81 -19.87 -14.07
C SER A 128 2.25 -19.98 -12.66
N GLU A 129 3.06 -20.44 -11.70
CA GLU A 129 2.70 -20.55 -10.29
C GLU A 129 2.34 -19.19 -9.67
N LEU A 130 3.15 -18.15 -9.91
CA LEU A 130 2.85 -16.78 -9.47
C LEU A 130 1.54 -16.24 -10.09
N THR A 131 1.24 -16.61 -11.34
CA THR A 131 -0.02 -16.24 -12.01
C THR A 131 -1.22 -16.96 -11.38
N HIS A 132 -1.09 -18.27 -11.12
CA HIS A 132 -2.12 -19.04 -10.42
C HIS A 132 -2.37 -18.50 -9.01
N ASP A 133 -1.33 -18.10 -8.28
CA ASP A 133 -1.43 -17.54 -6.94
C ASP A 133 -2.05 -16.15 -6.90
N LEU A 134 -1.77 -15.28 -7.87
CA LEU A 134 -2.42 -13.97 -8.01
C LEU A 134 -3.94 -14.12 -8.20
N ILE A 135 -4.35 -15.05 -9.07
CA ILE A 135 -5.77 -15.38 -9.35
C ILE A 135 -6.42 -16.08 -8.15
N ARG A 136 -5.69 -16.95 -7.44
CA ARG A 136 -6.16 -17.63 -6.23
C ARG A 136 -6.39 -16.63 -5.11
N THR A 137 -5.45 -15.71 -4.90
CA THR A 137 -5.47 -14.74 -3.80
C THR A 137 -6.52 -13.65 -4.01
N GLU A 138 -6.74 -13.18 -5.25
CA GLU A 138 -7.89 -12.33 -5.58
C GLU A 138 -9.23 -12.99 -5.21
N ARG A 139 -9.40 -14.28 -5.53
CA ARG A 139 -10.64 -15.01 -5.22
C ARG A 139 -10.91 -15.10 -3.72
N HIS A 140 -9.86 -15.19 -2.90
CA HIS A 140 -9.98 -15.10 -1.44
C HIS A 140 -10.29 -13.67 -1.01
N LEU A 141 -9.61 -12.66 -1.54
CA LEU A 141 -9.86 -11.26 -1.25
C LEU A 141 -11.34 -10.89 -1.44
N LEU A 142 -11.90 -11.18 -2.63
CA LEU A 142 -13.31 -10.95 -2.97
C LEU A 142 -14.29 -11.70 -2.04
N LYS A 143 -14.01 -12.97 -1.72
CA LYS A 143 -14.83 -13.77 -0.81
C LYS A 143 -14.87 -13.18 0.60
N GLU A 144 -13.72 -12.80 1.14
CA GLU A 144 -13.60 -12.37 2.54
C GLU A 144 -14.14 -10.95 2.77
N ILE A 145 -13.97 -10.03 1.81
CA ILE A 145 -14.65 -8.72 1.84
C ILE A 145 -16.15 -8.81 1.49
N GLY A 146 -16.66 -9.99 1.11
CA GLY A 146 -18.07 -10.20 0.77
C GLY A 146 -18.51 -9.42 -0.48
N PHE A 147 -17.60 -9.21 -1.43
CA PHE A 147 -17.77 -8.33 -2.60
C PHE A 147 -18.09 -6.85 -2.26
N ILE A 148 -17.88 -6.40 -1.02
CA ILE A 148 -17.91 -4.98 -0.64
C ILE A 148 -16.61 -4.31 -1.13
N CYS A 149 -16.55 -4.12 -2.44
CA CYS A 149 -15.40 -3.58 -3.18
C CYS A 149 -15.46 -2.06 -3.37
N HIS A 150 -16.58 -1.42 -3.01
CA HIS A 150 -16.67 0.04 -3.03
C HIS A 150 -15.80 0.62 -1.91
N VAL A 151 -15.10 1.71 -2.21
CA VAL A 151 -14.22 2.44 -1.28
C VAL A 151 -14.40 3.93 -1.56
N GLU A 152 -14.84 4.70 -0.57
CA GLU A 152 -14.89 6.16 -0.62
C GLU A 152 -13.53 6.74 -0.19
N HIS A 153 -12.95 7.67 -0.96
CA HIS A 153 -11.60 8.19 -0.70
C HIS A 153 -11.66 9.51 0.09
N PRO A 154 -10.91 9.69 1.20
CA PRO A 154 -10.93 10.95 1.96
C PRO A 154 -10.50 12.15 1.10
N HIS A 155 -9.58 11.92 0.17
CA HIS A 155 -9.13 12.86 -0.87
C HIS A 155 -10.26 13.57 -1.63
N LYS A 156 -11.42 12.92 -1.81
CA LYS A 156 -12.60 13.48 -2.49
C LYS A 156 -13.20 14.69 -1.77
N PHE A 157 -13.08 14.73 -0.44
CA PHE A 157 -13.69 15.76 0.41
C PHE A 157 -12.76 16.94 0.69
N ILE A 158 -11.45 16.71 0.80
CA ILE A 158 -10.45 17.70 1.23
C ILE A 158 -10.58 19.03 0.48
N SER A 159 -10.62 18.99 -0.85
CA SER A 159 -10.71 20.22 -1.67
C SER A 159 -12.04 20.97 -1.50
N ASN A 160 -13.13 20.28 -1.17
CA ASN A 160 -14.41 20.93 -0.88
C ASN A 160 -14.37 21.59 0.51
N TYR A 161 -13.93 20.85 1.52
CA TYR A 161 -13.82 21.35 2.89
C TYR A 161 -12.90 22.57 2.98
N LEU A 162 -11.71 22.52 2.35
CA LEU A 162 -10.76 23.64 2.39
C LEU A 162 -11.24 24.89 1.64
N VAL A 163 -12.09 24.75 0.63
CA VAL A 163 -12.75 25.89 -0.02
C VAL A 163 -13.84 26.49 0.88
N THR A 164 -14.64 25.65 1.55
CA THR A 164 -15.64 26.11 2.54
C THR A 164 -15.00 26.76 3.78
N LEU A 165 -13.77 26.38 4.12
CA LEU A 165 -12.99 26.92 5.24
C LEU A 165 -12.07 28.10 4.85
N GLU A 166 -12.15 28.59 3.60
CA GLU A 166 -11.31 29.67 3.05
C GLU A 166 -9.79 29.43 3.20
N ALA A 167 -9.37 28.15 3.27
CA ALA A 167 -7.99 27.74 3.59
C ALA A 167 -7.33 26.88 2.49
N PRO A 168 -7.30 27.32 1.21
CA PRO A 168 -6.79 26.51 0.09
C PRO A 168 -5.30 26.14 0.23
N ASP A 169 -4.50 26.95 0.92
CA ASP A 169 -3.06 26.71 1.16
C ASP A 169 -2.76 25.40 1.89
N LEU A 170 -3.73 24.89 2.67
CA LEU A 170 -3.61 23.61 3.37
C LEU A 170 -3.72 22.39 2.43
N THR A 171 -4.14 22.56 1.17
CA THR A 171 -4.51 21.45 0.27
C THR A 171 -3.40 20.42 0.12
N GLN A 172 -2.16 20.85 -0.12
CA GLN A 172 -1.04 19.90 -0.31
C GLN A 172 -0.64 19.18 1.00
N GLU A 173 -0.74 19.87 2.14
CA GLU A 173 -0.43 19.26 3.46
C GLU A 173 -1.51 18.23 3.85
N ALA A 174 -2.78 18.60 3.73
CA ALA A 174 -3.92 17.71 3.99
C ALA A 174 -3.93 16.51 3.04
N TRP A 175 -3.58 16.70 1.75
CA TRP A 175 -3.44 15.61 0.79
C TRP A 175 -2.29 14.66 1.14
N ASN A 176 -1.14 15.19 1.60
CA ASN A 176 -0.02 14.35 2.04
C ASN A 176 -0.41 13.52 3.28
N LEU A 177 -1.03 14.16 4.28
CA LEU A 177 -1.57 13.52 5.48
C LEU A 177 -2.62 12.45 5.15
N ALA A 178 -3.46 12.67 4.15
CA ALA A 178 -4.44 11.68 3.69
C ALA A 178 -3.78 10.44 3.07
N ASN A 179 -2.66 10.59 2.34
CA ASN A 179 -1.90 9.46 1.82
C ASN A 179 -1.18 8.69 2.94
N ASP A 180 -0.62 9.38 3.94
CA ASP A 180 -0.03 8.71 5.11
C ASP A 180 -1.08 8.01 5.98
N SER A 181 -2.31 8.55 6.10
CA SER A 181 -3.40 7.94 6.87
C SER A 181 -3.75 6.52 6.39
N LEU A 182 -3.59 6.25 5.10
CA LEU A 182 -3.86 4.96 4.46
C LEU A 182 -2.82 3.89 4.75
N ARG A 183 -1.73 4.24 5.44
CA ARG A 183 -0.75 3.28 5.98
C ARG A 183 -1.21 2.73 7.34
N THR A 184 -2.33 3.24 7.87
CA THR A 184 -2.90 2.95 9.19
C THR A 184 -4.32 2.37 9.08
N THR A 185 -4.86 1.83 10.18
CA THR A 185 -6.21 1.26 10.25
C THR A 185 -7.35 2.28 10.25
N LEU A 186 -7.09 3.59 10.10
CA LEU A 186 -8.16 4.61 10.13
C LEU A 186 -9.26 4.34 9.10
N CYS A 187 -8.91 3.86 7.90
CA CYS A 187 -9.85 3.54 6.81
C CYS A 187 -10.76 2.33 7.03
N VAL A 188 -10.66 1.65 8.18
CA VAL A 188 -11.60 0.61 8.65
C VAL A 188 -12.19 0.94 10.03
N ARG A 189 -11.92 2.14 10.58
CA ARG A 189 -12.44 2.65 11.86
C ARG A 189 -13.40 3.81 11.66
N PHE A 190 -13.05 4.72 10.75
CA PHE A 190 -13.76 5.98 10.51
C PHE A 190 -14.19 6.09 9.05
N LYS A 191 -15.29 6.81 8.82
CA LYS A 191 -15.69 7.20 7.45
C LYS A 191 -14.70 8.20 6.85
N SER A 192 -14.68 8.30 5.53
CA SER A 192 -13.73 9.13 4.79
C SER A 192 -13.93 10.64 4.97
N GLU A 193 -15.14 11.07 5.34
CA GLU A 193 -15.50 12.42 5.79
C GLU A 193 -14.74 12.78 7.08
N VAL A 194 -14.82 11.92 8.11
CA VAL A 194 -14.15 12.09 9.41
C VAL A 194 -12.63 12.06 9.26
N ILE A 195 -12.11 11.18 8.40
CA ILE A 195 -10.67 11.14 8.06
C ILE A 195 -10.26 12.44 7.37
N ALA A 196 -11.06 12.94 6.42
CA ALA A 196 -10.81 14.21 5.73
C ALA A 196 -10.80 15.41 6.69
N CYS A 197 -11.74 15.49 7.64
CA CYS A 197 -11.72 16.50 8.70
C CYS A 197 -10.47 16.37 9.59
N GLY A 198 -10.11 15.14 9.98
CA GLY A 198 -8.92 14.86 10.80
C GLY A 198 -7.60 15.29 10.13
N VAL A 199 -7.43 15.05 8.83
CA VAL A 199 -6.21 15.50 8.11
C VAL A 199 -6.20 17.00 7.84
N VAL A 200 -7.36 17.64 7.65
CA VAL A 200 -7.46 19.11 7.53
C VAL A 200 -7.13 19.79 8.86
N TYR A 201 -7.63 19.27 9.98
CA TYR A 201 -7.28 19.73 11.32
C TYR A 201 -5.78 19.56 11.62
N ALA A 202 -5.21 18.39 11.31
CA ALA A 202 -3.78 18.15 11.46
C ALA A 202 -2.93 19.07 10.55
N ALA A 203 -3.39 19.36 9.33
CA ALA A 203 -2.73 20.31 8.43
C ALA A 203 -2.75 21.75 8.98
N SER A 204 -3.89 22.22 9.49
CA SER A 204 -4.04 23.58 10.02
C SER A 204 -3.14 23.80 11.23
N ARG A 205 -3.16 22.87 12.20
CA ARG A 205 -2.29 22.91 13.38
C ARG A 205 -0.79 22.83 13.02
N ARG A 206 -0.41 22.07 11.98
CA ARG A 206 0.99 22.06 11.46
C ARG A 206 1.43 23.37 10.83
N ARG A 207 0.51 24.11 10.21
CA ARG A 207 0.79 25.36 9.50
C ARG A 207 0.54 26.62 10.34
N GLY A 208 0.07 26.46 11.58
CA GLY A 208 -0.29 27.57 12.47
C GLY A 208 -1.57 28.31 12.06
N ILE A 209 -2.37 27.73 11.16
CA ILE A 209 -3.63 28.32 10.69
C ILE A 209 -4.72 27.94 11.69
N SER A 210 -5.41 28.96 12.22
CA SER A 210 -6.59 28.76 13.07
C SER A 210 -7.84 28.65 12.21
N LEU A 211 -8.64 27.60 12.41
CA LEU A 211 -9.92 27.39 11.75
C LEU A 211 -11.07 27.81 12.69
N PRO A 212 -12.32 28.01 12.22
CA PRO A 212 -13.42 28.46 13.07
C PRO A 212 -13.79 27.44 14.17
N GLU A 213 -13.61 27.82 15.44
CA GLU A 213 -13.89 26.94 16.60
C GLU A 213 -15.28 27.20 17.24
N ASP A 214 -16.00 28.27 16.85
CA ASP A 214 -17.36 28.57 17.31
C ASP A 214 -18.29 29.01 16.14
N PRO A 215 -19.30 28.22 15.75
CA PRO A 215 -19.45 26.80 16.10
C PRO A 215 -18.29 25.97 15.50
N PRO A 216 -17.94 24.81 16.08
CA PRO A 216 -16.78 24.04 15.63
C PRO A 216 -16.93 23.57 14.17
N TRP A 217 -16.04 24.01 13.29
CA TRP A 217 -16.22 23.88 11.83
C TRP A 217 -16.50 22.47 11.32
N TRP A 218 -16.04 21.43 12.01
CA TRP A 218 -16.23 20.03 11.63
C TRP A 218 -17.69 19.55 11.76
N THR A 219 -18.54 20.21 12.54
CA THR A 219 -19.97 19.86 12.64
C THR A 219 -20.72 20.08 11.33
N VAL A 220 -20.20 20.94 10.44
CA VAL A 220 -20.76 21.19 9.09
C VAL A 220 -20.50 20.02 8.13
N PHE A 221 -19.62 19.08 8.51
CA PHE A 221 -19.16 17.96 7.69
C PHE A 221 -19.46 16.58 8.31
N ASP A 222 -20.45 16.51 9.21
CA ASP A 222 -20.90 15.27 9.89
C ASP A 222 -19.76 14.52 10.61
N ALA A 223 -18.79 15.23 11.17
CA ALA A 223 -17.62 14.66 11.83
C ALA A 223 -17.54 14.99 13.34
N ASP A 224 -17.25 13.98 14.15
CA ASP A 224 -17.10 14.11 15.60
C ASP A 224 -15.69 14.58 16.01
N GLU A 225 -15.59 15.44 17.04
CA GLU A 225 -14.31 15.89 17.59
C GLU A 225 -13.44 14.71 18.04
N ALA A 226 -14.02 13.72 18.72
CA ALA A 226 -13.30 12.53 19.18
C ALA A 226 -12.68 11.74 18.02
N GLY A 227 -13.35 11.66 16.86
CA GLY A 227 -12.82 11.05 15.65
C GLY A 227 -11.66 11.86 15.05
N ILE A 228 -11.77 13.18 15.05
CA ILE A 228 -10.71 14.10 14.59
C ILE A 228 -9.46 14.01 15.48
N GLN A 229 -9.64 14.04 16.80
CA GLN A 229 -8.55 13.86 17.76
C GLN A 229 -7.87 12.50 17.59
N GLU A 230 -8.63 11.42 17.38
CA GLU A 230 -8.09 10.07 17.19
C GLU A 230 -7.34 9.91 15.85
N VAL A 231 -7.84 10.49 14.75
CA VAL A 231 -7.11 10.58 13.47
C VAL A 231 -5.77 11.29 13.68
N CYS A 232 -5.77 12.42 14.40
CA CYS A 232 -4.54 13.17 14.71
C CYS A 232 -3.58 12.35 15.58
N ARG A 233 -4.07 11.63 16.59
CA ARG A 233 -3.27 10.78 17.47
C ARG A 233 -2.61 9.63 16.72
N VAL A 234 -3.35 8.96 15.83
CA VAL A 234 -2.83 7.86 15.00
C VAL A 234 -1.79 8.36 13.99
N LEU A 235 -2.01 9.51 13.36
CA LEU A 235 -1.02 10.14 12.49
C LEU A 235 0.24 10.55 13.26
N ALA A 236 0.10 11.21 14.41
CA ALA A 236 1.23 11.56 15.28
C ALA A 236 2.04 10.31 15.70
N HIS A 237 1.36 9.21 16.02
CA HIS A 237 2.01 7.94 16.30
C HIS A 237 2.76 7.38 15.08
N LEU A 238 2.16 7.38 13.88
CA LEU A 238 2.81 6.94 12.65
C LEU A 238 4.13 7.69 12.39
N TYR A 239 4.17 9.01 12.61
CA TYR A 239 5.39 9.81 12.47
C TYR A 239 6.40 9.64 13.62
N SER A 240 5.99 9.06 14.76
CA SER A 240 6.90 8.71 15.86
C SER A 240 7.64 7.38 15.68
N LEU A 241 7.18 6.53 14.74
CA LEU A 241 7.79 5.23 14.50
C LEU A 241 9.15 5.34 13.79
N PRO A 242 10.14 4.49 14.13
CA PRO A 242 11.41 4.43 13.40
C PRO A 242 11.18 3.98 11.94
N LYS A 243 12.12 4.33 11.05
CA LYS A 243 12.08 3.89 9.64
C LYS A 243 12.09 2.36 9.57
N LEU A 244 10.92 1.79 9.24
CA LEU A 244 10.64 0.37 9.37
C LEU A 244 11.58 -0.49 8.52
N GLN A 245 12.09 -1.57 9.13
CA GLN A 245 12.79 -2.66 8.45
C GLN A 245 11.87 -3.89 8.40
N CYS A 246 12.03 -4.72 7.37
CA CYS A 246 11.13 -5.84 7.12
C CYS A 246 11.37 -7.01 8.08
N ILE A 247 10.30 -7.67 8.52
CA ILE A 247 10.35 -8.99 9.18
C ILE A 247 9.41 -9.92 8.40
N SER A 248 9.92 -11.04 7.88
CA SER A 248 9.12 -12.05 7.20
C SER A 248 8.46 -13.00 8.21
N VAL A 249 7.15 -12.81 8.44
CA VAL A 249 6.35 -13.60 9.41
C VAL A 249 5.53 -14.70 8.73
N HIS A 250 5.48 -14.72 7.40
CA HIS A 250 4.77 -15.77 6.66
C HIS A 250 5.52 -17.10 6.78
N ARG A 251 4.84 -18.14 7.29
CA ARG A 251 5.34 -19.51 7.18
C ARG A 251 5.06 -20.00 5.76
N ASP A 252 6.10 -20.08 4.92
CA ASP A 252 6.00 -20.69 3.59
C ASP A 252 5.77 -22.21 3.71
N ASN A 253 4.50 -22.58 3.91
CA ASN A 253 4.02 -23.96 3.90
C ASN A 253 3.95 -24.52 2.45
N GLY A 254 4.94 -24.16 1.63
CA GLY A 254 5.01 -24.37 0.17
C GLY A 254 5.79 -25.61 -0.27
N SER A 255 6.31 -26.42 0.67
CA SER A 255 6.90 -27.73 0.36
C SER A 255 6.03 -28.85 0.93
N PHE A 256 5.06 -29.32 0.15
CA PHE A 256 4.32 -30.55 0.43
C PHE A 256 5.06 -31.78 -0.12
N THR A 257 6.37 -31.87 0.14
CA THR A 257 7.19 -33.05 -0.15
C THR A 257 7.83 -33.59 1.13
N ILE A 258 7.02 -34.22 1.96
CA ILE A 258 7.52 -35.22 2.92
C ILE A 258 8.03 -36.41 2.11
N ARG A 259 9.28 -36.32 1.64
CA ARG A 259 10.04 -37.47 1.14
C ARG A 259 10.71 -38.16 2.32
N THR A 260 9.92 -38.90 3.09
CA THR A 260 10.48 -39.89 4.02
C THR A 260 11.04 -41.05 3.20
N THR A 261 12.30 -40.95 2.80
CA THR A 261 13.09 -42.11 2.38
C THR A 261 13.58 -42.82 3.65
N PRO A 262 13.06 -44.02 3.99
CA PRO A 262 13.59 -44.79 5.10
C PRO A 262 14.97 -45.34 4.71
N ASP A 263 15.97 -45.11 5.56
CA ASP A 263 17.33 -45.62 5.37
C ASP A 263 17.49 -46.94 6.16
N PRO A 264 17.73 -48.10 5.51
CA PRO A 264 17.72 -49.39 6.19
C PRO A 264 19.13 -49.95 6.44
N GLN A 265 19.29 -50.57 7.62
CA GLN A 265 20.49 -51.31 8.09
C GLN A 265 21.68 -50.43 8.54
N ALA A 266 22.51 -50.83 9.51
CA ALA A 266 22.56 -52.07 10.28
C ALA A 266 22.83 -51.82 11.78
N SER A 267 22.47 -52.79 12.63
CA SER A 267 22.74 -52.80 14.08
C SER A 267 23.62 -53.99 14.50
N LYS A 268 24.28 -53.86 15.67
CA LYS A 268 25.07 -54.82 16.52
C LYS A 268 26.47 -54.26 16.82
N GLY A 269 27.05 -54.41 18.02
CA GLY A 269 26.55 -55.05 19.25
C GLY A 269 27.36 -54.65 20.50
N SER A 270 26.99 -55.17 21.67
CA SER A 270 27.48 -54.81 23.02
C SER A 270 28.52 -55.83 23.56
N PRO A 271 28.91 -55.88 24.87
CA PRO A 271 29.38 -54.85 25.84
C PRO A 271 30.69 -55.26 26.63
N GLY A 272 31.22 -54.39 27.51
CA GLY A 272 31.90 -54.84 28.77
C GLY A 272 33.24 -54.18 29.20
N GLY A 273 33.48 -54.10 30.53
CA GLY A 273 34.74 -53.67 31.21
C GLY A 273 34.85 -52.14 31.44
N ALA A 274 34.81 -51.55 32.65
CA ALA A 274 35.69 -51.65 33.86
C ALA A 274 37.07 -50.93 33.65
N ILE A 275 37.67 -50.15 34.57
CA ILE A 275 37.78 -50.19 36.05
C ILE A 275 37.97 -48.76 36.68
N ALA A 276 37.55 -48.56 37.95
CA ALA A 276 37.96 -47.59 39.02
C ALA A 276 38.32 -46.11 38.69
N SER A 277 37.64 -45.09 39.27
CA SER A 277 37.92 -44.39 40.57
C SER A 277 38.81 -43.11 40.42
N ASP A 278 38.79 -42.10 41.30
CA ASP A 278 38.10 -41.92 42.60
C ASP A 278 37.51 -40.49 42.79
N LYS A 279 36.95 -40.22 43.99
CA LYS A 279 36.40 -38.95 44.55
C LYS A 279 37.29 -37.70 44.31
N GLY A 280 36.76 -36.47 44.37
CA GLY A 280 35.38 -36.02 44.64
C GLY A 280 35.29 -34.51 44.99
N THR A 281 34.07 -33.98 45.13
CA THR A 281 33.78 -32.57 45.50
C THR A 281 33.96 -32.33 47.02
N PRO A 282 34.28 -31.09 47.48
CA PRO A 282 33.25 -30.05 47.62
C PRO A 282 33.69 -28.59 47.31
N VAL A 283 32.69 -27.71 47.25
CA VAL A 283 32.70 -26.21 47.23
C VAL A 283 32.55 -25.76 48.73
N PRO A 284 32.97 -24.57 49.27
CA PRO A 284 32.83 -23.23 48.66
C PRO A 284 33.72 -22.00 49.11
N SER A 285 33.60 -20.89 48.36
CA SER A 285 33.52 -19.46 48.82
C SER A 285 34.65 -18.72 49.59
N SER A 286 34.53 -17.37 49.64
CA SER A 286 35.34 -16.32 50.33
C SER A 286 36.76 -16.06 49.74
N SER A 287 37.28 -14.83 49.52
CA SER A 287 37.23 -13.48 50.16
C SER A 287 38.03 -13.41 51.48
N SER A 288 38.86 -12.41 51.83
CA SER A 288 39.06 -11.01 51.35
C SER A 288 40.59 -10.69 51.26
N GLN A 289 41.21 -9.48 51.27
CA GLN A 289 41.06 -8.18 51.97
C GLN A 289 41.84 -7.07 51.19
N GLU A 290 41.38 -5.81 50.99
CA GLU A 290 41.32 -4.58 51.85
C GLU A 290 42.59 -3.69 51.93
N LYS A 291 42.37 -2.39 52.25
CA LYS A 291 43.31 -1.35 52.81
C LYS A 291 44.16 -0.53 51.81
N ASP A 292 44.38 0.78 52.01
CA ASP A 292 43.75 1.78 52.92
C ASP A 292 43.99 3.24 52.49
N SER A 293 43.15 4.20 52.95
CA SER A 293 43.32 5.69 52.99
C SER A 293 43.60 6.49 51.68
N VAL A 294 42.96 7.62 51.30
CA VAL A 294 42.47 8.86 51.99
C VAL A 294 43.61 9.87 52.28
N THR A 295 43.68 11.12 51.78
CA THR A 295 42.74 11.98 50.99
C THR A 295 43.45 12.62 49.75
N LYS A 296 43.41 13.90 49.28
CA LYS A 296 42.83 15.21 49.71
C LYS A 296 42.76 16.26 48.56
N ALA A 297 41.84 17.23 48.70
CA ALA A 297 41.84 18.61 48.16
C ALA A 297 41.58 18.92 46.65
N ALA A 298 40.91 20.06 46.44
CA ALA A 298 40.77 20.92 45.26
C ALA A 298 40.94 22.40 45.75
N PRO A 299 40.81 23.51 44.98
CA PRO A 299 40.39 23.69 43.57
C PRO A 299 41.18 24.77 42.75
N ASP A 300 40.62 25.18 41.60
CA ASP A 300 40.55 26.56 41.05
C ASP A 300 41.63 27.18 40.10
N LYS A 301 41.13 28.02 39.16
CA LYS A 301 41.80 28.99 38.22
C LYS A 301 42.80 28.42 37.19
N VAL A 302 43.03 29.02 36.00
CA VAL A 302 43.18 30.44 35.58
C VAL A 302 42.56 30.66 34.16
N LYS A 303 41.61 31.60 33.98
CA LYS A 303 41.73 32.93 33.29
C LYS A 303 42.11 32.87 31.78
N GLU A 304 41.27 33.20 30.78
CA GLU A 304 40.64 34.50 30.40
C GLU A 304 41.62 35.57 29.85
N LYS A 305 41.59 35.84 28.52
CA LYS A 305 41.26 37.17 27.94
C LYS A 305 41.28 37.23 26.38
N SER A 306 40.84 38.38 25.84
CA SER A 306 40.66 38.77 24.43
C SER A 306 41.60 39.95 24.03
N ASP A 307 41.26 40.64 22.92
CA ASP A 307 41.75 41.98 22.49
C ASP A 307 43.09 41.95 21.68
N ASP A 308 43.37 42.70 20.59
CA ASP A 308 42.58 43.51 19.61
C ASP A 308 43.50 43.90 18.39
N GLU A 309 43.07 44.82 17.51
CA GLU A 309 43.78 45.64 16.49
C GLU A 309 44.03 45.08 15.06
N GLY A 310 43.95 45.95 14.03
CA GLY A 310 44.49 45.65 12.68
C GLY A 310 43.70 46.03 11.39
N LYS A 311 43.07 47.20 11.29
CA LYS A 311 42.54 47.77 9.99
C LYS A 311 43.68 48.51 9.20
N PRO A 312 43.54 49.02 7.94
CA PRO A 312 42.33 49.60 7.32
C PRO A 312 42.08 49.32 5.80
N LEU A 313 41.14 50.08 5.22
CA LEU A 313 40.68 50.09 3.82
C LEU A 313 41.40 51.18 2.98
N PRO A 314 41.05 51.34 1.68
CA PRO A 314 40.12 52.43 1.27
C PRO A 314 38.88 51.90 0.49
N ALA A 315 37.67 52.47 0.51
CA ALA A 315 37.20 53.88 0.38
C ALA A 315 37.37 54.40 -1.07
N GLU A 316 36.41 55.01 -1.78
CA GLU A 316 35.05 55.55 -1.50
C GLU A 316 34.11 55.25 -2.74
N LEU A 317 32.91 55.79 -3.07
CA LEU A 317 32.14 56.98 -2.63
C LEU A 317 30.59 56.78 -2.79
N ASN A 318 29.84 57.52 -1.96
CA ASN A 318 28.39 57.84 -1.87
C ASN A 318 27.57 58.14 -3.18
N GLY A 319 26.23 57.93 -3.18
CA GLY A 319 25.31 58.40 -4.25
C GLY A 319 23.79 58.06 -4.15
N LYS A 320 22.98 58.93 -3.51
CA LYS A 320 21.51 58.84 -3.26
C LYS A 320 20.57 58.61 -4.48
N GLN A 321 19.50 57.79 -4.33
CA GLN A 321 18.06 58.19 -4.46
C GLN A 321 17.04 57.01 -4.47
N ASP A 322 15.84 57.27 -3.95
CA ASP A 322 14.57 56.51 -4.04
C ASP A 322 13.54 57.34 -4.85
N PRO A 323 12.36 56.83 -5.27
CA PRO A 323 11.89 55.43 -5.35
C PRO A 323 11.31 55.05 -6.75
N THR A 324 10.98 53.78 -6.99
CA THR A 324 9.87 53.42 -7.93
C THR A 324 9.31 52.01 -7.64
N VAL A 325 8.06 51.75 -8.04
CA VAL A 325 7.30 50.55 -7.66
C VAL A 325 6.99 49.66 -8.88
N ASN A 326 6.91 48.35 -8.61
CA ASN A 326 5.91 47.39 -9.12
C ASN A 326 6.30 46.30 -10.16
N LEU A 327 5.47 45.26 -10.17
CA LEU A 327 5.24 44.21 -11.18
C LEU A 327 6.35 43.18 -11.46
N LYS A 328 6.35 42.09 -10.67
CA LYS A 328 6.81 40.76 -11.10
C LYS A 328 6.34 39.60 -10.18
N ASN A 329 5.04 39.33 -10.08
CA ASN A 329 4.56 38.15 -9.33
C ASN A 329 3.36 37.35 -9.91
N GLU A 330 2.77 37.75 -11.05
CA GLU A 330 1.53 37.13 -11.60
C GLU A 330 1.74 35.82 -12.40
N LYS A 331 2.96 35.24 -12.40
CA LYS A 331 3.33 34.16 -13.35
C LYS A 331 3.26 32.73 -12.79
N LEU A 332 2.96 32.55 -11.50
CA LEU A 332 2.85 31.22 -10.89
C LEU A 332 1.39 30.74 -10.76
N GLU A 333 0.48 31.58 -10.27
CA GLU A 333 -0.94 31.24 -10.06
C GLU A 333 -1.62 30.80 -11.36
N SER A 334 -1.40 31.56 -12.45
CA SER A 334 -1.96 31.25 -13.77
C SER A 334 -1.44 29.95 -14.39
N VAL A 335 -0.50 29.22 -13.80
CA VAL A 335 -0.08 27.87 -14.23
C VAL A 335 -0.91 26.79 -13.53
N VAL A 336 -1.34 27.04 -12.29
CA VAL A 336 -2.16 26.12 -11.48
C VAL A 336 -3.61 26.11 -12.00
N ASP A 337 -4.22 27.27 -12.25
CA ASP A 337 -5.59 27.34 -12.78
C ASP A 337 -5.72 26.73 -14.18
N ARG A 338 -4.73 26.93 -15.06
CA ARG A 338 -4.66 26.27 -16.37
C ARG A 338 -4.41 24.74 -16.28
N CYS A 339 -4.18 24.20 -15.09
CA CYS A 339 -4.25 22.77 -14.82
C CYS A 339 -5.70 22.37 -14.50
N TRP A 340 -6.34 23.05 -13.53
CA TRP A 340 -7.72 22.78 -13.10
C TRP A 340 -8.77 22.94 -14.21
N GLU A 341 -8.67 23.99 -15.03
CA GLU A 341 -9.53 24.17 -16.20
C GLU A 341 -9.36 23.02 -17.20
N ARG A 342 -8.11 22.65 -17.49
CA ARG A 342 -7.76 21.59 -18.45
C ARG A 342 -8.26 20.21 -18.00
N GLU A 343 -8.46 19.98 -16.70
CA GLU A 343 -9.11 18.76 -16.19
C GLU A 343 -10.65 18.84 -16.22
N ARG A 344 -11.24 20.01 -15.92
CA ARG A 344 -12.69 20.24 -16.10
C ARG A 344 -13.13 20.11 -17.56
N GLU A 345 -12.34 20.61 -18.51
CA GLU A 345 -12.59 20.44 -19.94
C GLU A 345 -12.45 18.98 -20.40
N ARG A 346 -11.41 18.27 -19.94
CA ARG A 346 -11.22 16.83 -20.23
C ARG A 346 -12.37 15.96 -19.73
N SER A 347 -13.01 16.37 -18.63
CA SER A 347 -14.22 15.71 -18.12
C SER A 347 -15.42 16.02 -19.02
N ARG A 348 -15.73 17.32 -19.22
CA ARG A 348 -16.90 17.77 -20.02
C ARG A 348 -16.85 17.37 -21.50
N GLY A 349 -15.66 17.21 -22.08
CA GLY A 349 -15.47 16.76 -23.46
C GLY A 349 -15.76 15.27 -23.68
N ARG A 350 -15.60 14.42 -22.65
CA ARG A 350 -15.78 12.96 -22.79
C ARG A 350 -17.26 12.55 -22.87
N ASP A 351 -18.14 13.25 -22.18
CA ASP A 351 -19.57 12.89 -22.07
C ASP A 351 -20.38 13.07 -23.36
N ARG A 352 -19.87 13.85 -24.33
CA ARG A 352 -20.53 14.07 -25.63
C ARG A 352 -20.03 13.15 -26.75
N ASP A 353 -18.73 12.89 -26.82
CA ASP A 353 -18.13 12.09 -27.91
C ASP A 353 -18.27 10.56 -27.75
N GLY A 354 -18.52 10.05 -26.54
CA GLY A 354 -18.64 8.61 -26.32
C GLY A 354 -19.85 7.98 -27.02
N ARG A 355 -21.02 8.63 -26.95
CA ARG A 355 -22.32 8.02 -27.27
C ARG A 355 -22.53 7.63 -28.74
N SER A 356 -21.77 8.20 -29.68
CA SER A 356 -21.84 7.82 -31.10
C SER A 356 -20.79 6.79 -31.53
N ARG A 357 -19.72 6.59 -30.76
CA ARG A 357 -18.63 5.66 -31.14
C ARG A 357 -18.88 4.22 -30.72
N ASP A 358 -19.62 4.01 -29.63
CA ASP A 358 -19.93 2.66 -29.16
C ASP A 358 -21.06 2.01 -29.98
N SER A 359 -22.06 2.76 -30.45
CA SER A 359 -23.08 2.28 -31.41
C SER A 359 -22.46 1.79 -32.72
N ASP A 360 -21.39 2.45 -33.17
CA ASP A 360 -20.63 2.11 -34.37
C ASP A 360 -19.71 0.89 -34.20
N ARG A 361 -19.42 0.50 -32.96
CA ARG A 361 -18.70 -0.75 -32.63
C ARG A 361 -19.65 -1.93 -32.47
N ASP A 362 -20.75 -1.73 -31.76
CA ASP A 362 -21.73 -2.79 -31.48
C ASP A 362 -22.39 -3.33 -32.76
N SER A 363 -22.71 -2.43 -33.71
CA SER A 363 -23.21 -2.78 -35.05
C SER A 363 -22.22 -3.66 -35.82
N ARG A 364 -20.98 -3.19 -36.00
CA ARG A 364 -19.93 -3.90 -36.75
C ARG A 364 -19.57 -5.25 -36.11
N CYS A 365 -19.67 -5.37 -34.79
CA CYS A 365 -19.45 -6.64 -34.09
C CYS A 365 -20.58 -7.64 -34.38
N ARG A 366 -21.85 -7.21 -34.29
CA ARG A 366 -23.01 -8.05 -34.61
C ARG A 366 -23.02 -8.53 -36.07
N ASP A 367 -22.67 -7.68 -37.02
CA ASP A 367 -22.55 -8.08 -38.42
C ASP A 367 -21.42 -9.11 -38.63
N SER A 368 -20.28 -8.93 -37.95
CA SER A 368 -19.14 -9.86 -38.02
C SER A 368 -19.48 -11.25 -37.48
N ASP A 369 -20.21 -11.33 -36.36
CA ASP A 369 -20.66 -12.61 -35.81
C ASP A 369 -21.78 -13.24 -36.66
N HIS A 370 -22.69 -12.44 -37.24
CA HIS A 370 -23.73 -12.97 -38.12
C HIS A 370 -23.16 -13.50 -39.45
N GLU A 371 -22.11 -12.88 -40.00
CA GLU A 371 -21.28 -13.41 -41.08
C GLU A 371 -20.60 -14.73 -40.69
N ARG A 372 -19.98 -14.80 -39.51
CA ARG A 372 -19.30 -16.00 -38.99
C ARG A 372 -20.27 -17.18 -38.86
N ASP A 373 -21.49 -16.93 -38.38
CA ASP A 373 -22.54 -17.95 -38.25
C ASP A 373 -23.11 -18.41 -39.61
N ARG A 374 -23.28 -17.49 -40.58
CA ARG A 374 -23.64 -17.85 -41.96
C ARG A 374 -22.57 -18.74 -42.61
N ARG A 375 -21.29 -18.39 -42.44
CA ARG A 375 -20.14 -19.21 -42.92
C ARG A 375 -20.09 -20.58 -42.23
N ARG A 376 -20.46 -20.67 -40.96
CA ARG A 376 -20.56 -21.94 -40.21
C ARG A 376 -21.68 -22.84 -40.77
N ARG A 377 -22.92 -22.35 -40.84
CA ARG A 377 -24.07 -23.10 -41.37
C ARG A 377 -23.88 -23.53 -42.83
N SER A 378 -23.16 -22.73 -43.63
CA SER A 378 -22.79 -23.11 -45.01
C SER A 378 -21.80 -24.28 -45.05
N ARG A 379 -20.84 -24.35 -44.12
CA ARG A 379 -19.89 -25.48 -44.01
C ARG A 379 -20.59 -26.74 -43.53
N GLU A 380 -21.46 -26.62 -42.53
CA GLU A 380 -22.28 -27.72 -42.02
C GLU A 380 -23.13 -28.33 -43.14
N ARG A 381 -23.92 -27.52 -43.88
CA ARG A 381 -24.68 -27.98 -45.07
C ARG A 381 -23.84 -28.58 -46.18
N SER A 382 -22.60 -28.09 -46.39
CA SER A 382 -21.71 -28.69 -47.39
C SER A 382 -21.16 -30.05 -46.95
N SER A 383 -20.98 -30.26 -45.64
CA SER A 383 -20.58 -31.56 -45.07
C SER A 383 -21.70 -32.59 -45.10
N GLU A 384 -22.94 -32.17 -44.82
CA GLU A 384 -24.15 -33.01 -44.92
C GLU A 384 -24.33 -33.53 -46.36
N LYS A 385 -24.30 -32.62 -47.34
CA LYS A 385 -24.38 -33.00 -48.76
C LYS A 385 -23.27 -33.96 -49.17
N ARG A 386 -22.03 -33.72 -48.73
CA ARG A 386 -20.89 -34.59 -49.06
C ARG A 386 -21.05 -35.99 -48.45
N SER A 387 -21.62 -36.09 -47.25
CA SER A 387 -21.93 -37.36 -46.60
C SER A 387 -23.07 -38.10 -47.29
N GLN A 388 -24.12 -37.39 -47.72
CA GLN A 388 -25.21 -37.97 -48.53
C GLN A 388 -24.73 -38.46 -49.90
N SER A 389 -23.81 -37.74 -50.57
CA SER A 389 -23.19 -38.21 -51.81
C SER A 389 -22.34 -39.48 -51.59
N PHE A 390 -21.59 -39.57 -50.49
CA PHE A 390 -20.85 -40.79 -50.15
C PHE A 390 -21.79 -41.97 -49.88
N ALA A 391 -22.89 -41.76 -49.13
CA ALA A 391 -23.88 -42.79 -48.85
C ALA A 391 -24.54 -43.35 -50.14
N LEU A 392 -24.88 -42.47 -51.09
CA LEU A 392 -25.44 -42.89 -52.38
C LEU A 392 -24.43 -43.69 -53.22
N VAL A 393 -23.17 -43.28 -53.26
CA VAL A 393 -22.11 -44.02 -53.99
C VAL A 393 -21.88 -45.41 -53.39
N THR A 394 -21.91 -45.56 -52.05
CA THR A 394 -21.79 -46.87 -51.41
C THR A 394 -22.97 -47.81 -51.66
N VAL A 395 -24.17 -47.29 -51.93
CA VAL A 395 -25.38 -48.09 -52.23
C VAL A 395 -25.43 -48.53 -53.71
N SER A 396 -24.62 -47.95 -54.60
CA SER A 396 -24.49 -48.39 -56.01
C SER A 396 -23.27 -49.28 -56.28
N LEU A 397 -22.63 -49.80 -55.23
CA LEU A 397 -21.45 -50.68 -55.29
C LEU A 397 -21.65 -51.95 -54.42
N SER A 398 -22.89 -52.42 -54.34
CA SER A 398 -23.32 -53.68 -53.69
C SER A 398 -24.54 -54.24 -54.43
#